data_AF-A0A929L1R0-F1
#
_entry.id   AF-A0A929L1R0-F1
#
_cell.length_a   1.000
_cell.length_b   1.000
_cell.length_c   1.000
_cell.angle_alpha   90.00
_cell.angle_beta   90.00
_cell.angle_gamma   90.00
#
_symmetry.space_group_name_H-M   'P 1'
#
loop_
_entity.id
_entity.type
_entity.pdbx_description
1 polymer ?
#
loop_
_entity_poly.entity_id
_entity_poly.type
_entity_poly.pdbx_seq_one_letter_code
_entity_poly.pdbx_strand_id
1 'polypeptide(L)'
;MGAVKINFSDSWYQDLQTSSGDALASFQQILADNESIRAQLQNYHSDEDGAPIVPSYDIISADFDPIKNTGQVRFAYHVEFTFACADKRAETRHTETSNFTIDPADQTLTVFIHDKISRDSFEEF
;
A
#
# COMPACT_ATOMS: atom_id res chain seq x y z
N MET A 1 -0.85 11.08 7.58
CA MET A 1 -0.63 9.63 7.54
C MET A 1 -1.99 8.96 7.33
N GLY A 2 -2.17 8.30 6.20
CA GLY A 2 -3.36 7.51 5.93
C GLY A 2 -3.23 6.11 6.56
N ALA A 3 -4.31 5.60 7.12
CA ALA A 3 -4.36 4.23 7.63
C ALA A 3 -5.56 3.52 7.00
N VAL A 4 -5.30 2.40 6.32
CA VAL A 4 -6.34 1.56 5.75
C VAL A 4 -6.55 0.37 6.66
N LYS A 5 -7.80 0.20 7.12
CA LYS A 5 -8.21 -0.93 7.94
C LYS A 5 -8.91 -1.97 7.08
N ILE A 6 -8.49 -3.22 7.23
CA ILE A 6 -9.00 -4.36 6.47
C ILE A 6 -9.35 -5.44 7.48
N ASN A 7 -10.60 -5.89 7.48
CA ASN A 7 -11.01 -7.00 8.33
C ASN A 7 -10.56 -8.33 7.71
N PHE A 8 -10.18 -9.28 8.56
CA PHE A 8 -9.78 -10.62 8.14
C PHE A 8 -10.45 -11.69 9.00
N SER A 9 -10.41 -12.93 8.52
CA SER A 9 -10.93 -14.10 9.24
C SER A 9 -9.85 -14.72 10.13
N ASP A 10 -10.24 -15.27 11.29
CA ASP A 10 -9.33 -15.98 12.20
C ASP A 10 -8.54 -17.09 11.48
N SER A 11 -9.21 -17.88 10.64
CA SER A 11 -8.57 -18.95 9.87
C SER A 11 -7.47 -18.45 8.94
N TRP A 12 -7.64 -17.26 8.36
CA TRP A 12 -6.62 -16.64 7.50
C TRP A 12 -5.42 -16.18 8.34
N TYR A 13 -5.67 -15.59 9.52
CA TYR A 13 -4.60 -15.17 10.40
C TYR A 13 -3.80 -16.36 10.95
N GLN A 14 -4.46 -17.45 11.31
CA GLN A 14 -3.79 -18.70 11.72
C GLN A 14 -2.88 -19.24 10.61
N ASP A 15 -3.33 -19.22 9.35
CA ASP A 15 -2.53 -19.67 8.20
C ASP A 15 -1.34 -18.73 7.91
N LEU A 16 -1.54 -17.42 8.13
CA LEU A 16 -0.47 -16.43 8.05
C LEU A 16 0.59 -16.66 9.13
N GLN A 17 0.18 -17.03 10.35
CA GLN A 17 1.10 -17.35 11.45
C GLN A 17 1.93 -18.62 11.18
N THR A 18 1.39 -19.57 10.42
CA THR A 18 2.13 -20.79 10.02
C THR A 18 3.04 -20.57 8.82
N SER A 19 3.11 -19.35 8.28
CA SER A 19 3.87 -19.00 7.07
C SER A 19 3.58 -19.94 5.90
N SER A 20 2.32 -20.36 5.74
CA SER A 20 1.91 -21.08 4.54
C SER A 20 2.10 -20.15 3.34
N GLY A 21 2.79 -20.59 2.29
CA GLY A 21 3.02 -19.75 1.09
C GLY A 21 1.70 -19.23 0.48
N ASP A 22 0.63 -20.02 0.59
CA ASP A 22 -0.74 -19.67 0.21
C ASP A 22 -1.34 -18.51 1.02
N ALA A 23 -1.01 -18.40 2.32
CA ALA A 23 -1.48 -17.32 3.19
C ALA A 23 -0.94 -15.97 2.74
N LEU A 24 0.37 -15.93 2.45
CA LEU A 24 1.06 -14.73 2.01
C LEU A 24 0.62 -14.31 0.60
N ALA A 25 0.40 -15.26 -0.30
CA ALA A 25 -0.16 -14.98 -1.61
C ALA A 25 -1.58 -14.38 -1.49
N SER A 26 -2.42 -14.94 -0.61
CA SER A 26 -3.76 -14.41 -0.32
C SER A 26 -3.70 -13.03 0.31
N PHE A 27 -2.75 -12.78 1.21
CA PHE A 27 -2.49 -11.45 1.78
C PHE A 27 -2.18 -10.42 0.70
N GLN A 28 -1.24 -10.73 -0.20
CA GLN A 28 -0.86 -9.84 -1.29
C GLN A 28 -2.05 -9.55 -2.21
N GLN A 29 -2.91 -10.55 -2.47
CA GLN A 29 -4.12 -10.36 -3.28
C GLN A 29 -5.16 -9.46 -2.60
N ILE A 30 -5.44 -9.68 -1.31
CA ILE A 30 -6.35 -8.82 -0.52
C ILE A 30 -5.85 -7.38 -0.53
N LEU A 31 -4.53 -7.20 -0.39
CA LEU A 31 -3.92 -5.89 -0.45
C LEU A 31 -3.94 -5.29 -1.84
N ALA A 32 -3.77 -6.06 -2.93
CA ALA A 32 -3.76 -5.56 -4.30
C ALA A 32 -5.15 -5.14 -4.81
N ASP A 33 -6.21 -5.80 -4.34
CA ASP A 33 -7.59 -5.51 -4.75
C ASP A 33 -8.25 -4.42 -3.87
N ASN A 34 -7.55 -3.89 -2.87
CA ASN A 34 -8.15 -2.98 -1.90
C ASN A 34 -8.34 -1.56 -2.48
N GLU A 35 -9.58 -1.16 -2.72
CA GLU A 35 -9.88 0.17 -3.26
C GLU A 35 -9.49 1.32 -2.32
N SER A 36 -9.48 1.07 -1.00
CA SER A 36 -9.10 2.11 -0.03
C SER A 36 -7.60 2.40 -0.09
N ILE A 37 -6.75 1.39 -0.32
CA ILE A 37 -5.32 1.60 -0.56
C ILE A 37 -5.12 2.42 -1.84
N ARG A 38 -5.77 2.04 -2.95
CA ARG A 38 -5.71 2.81 -4.21
C ARG A 38 -6.11 4.28 -4.00
N ALA A 39 -7.20 4.51 -3.29
CA ALA A 39 -7.69 5.86 -3.01
C ALA A 39 -6.70 6.67 -2.15
N GLN A 40 -6.06 6.06 -1.15
CA GLN A 40 -5.01 6.71 -0.36
C GLN A 40 -3.77 7.04 -1.21
N LEU A 41 -3.33 6.12 -2.07
CA LEU A 41 -2.21 6.36 -3.00
C LEU A 41 -2.55 7.50 -3.99
N GLN A 42 -3.78 7.56 -4.51
CA GLN A 42 -4.19 8.68 -5.36
C GLN A 42 -4.27 10.00 -4.58
N ASN A 43 -4.77 9.96 -3.35
CA ASN A 43 -4.86 11.14 -2.49
C ASN A 43 -3.47 11.70 -2.14
N TYR A 44 -2.46 10.83 -2.01
CA TYR A 44 -1.07 11.22 -1.80
C TYR A 44 -0.52 12.14 -2.93
N HIS A 45 -1.03 11.99 -4.16
CA HIS A 45 -0.64 12.80 -5.31
C HIS A 45 -1.62 13.97 -5.58
N SER A 46 -2.66 14.15 -4.76
CA SER A 46 -3.72 15.15 -5.02
C SER A 46 -3.29 16.61 -4.83
N ASP A 47 -2.15 16.86 -4.22
CA ASP A 47 -1.52 18.18 -4.10
C ASP A 47 -0.65 18.54 -5.32
N GLU A 48 -0.41 17.60 -6.24
CA GLU A 48 0.41 17.84 -7.44
C GLU A 48 -0.43 18.46 -8.58
N ASP A 49 0.25 19.15 -9.50
CA ASP A 49 -0.43 19.80 -10.63
C ASP A 49 -1.05 18.75 -11.57
N GLY A 50 -2.33 18.94 -11.92
CA GLY A 50 -3.12 17.99 -12.70
C GLY A 50 -4.06 17.14 -11.86
N ALA A 51 -4.90 16.34 -12.52
CA ALA A 51 -5.75 15.36 -11.84
C ALA A 51 -5.01 14.01 -11.78
N PRO A 52 -4.53 13.57 -10.60
CA PRO A 52 -3.85 12.28 -10.47
C PRO A 52 -4.86 11.13 -10.50
N ILE A 53 -4.51 10.09 -11.24
CA ILE A 53 -5.26 8.84 -11.32
C ILE A 53 -4.28 7.71 -11.05
N VAL A 54 -4.61 6.84 -10.11
CA VAL A 54 -3.89 5.58 -9.89
C VAL A 54 -4.76 4.46 -10.45
N PRO A 55 -4.58 4.05 -11.72
CA PRO A 55 -5.47 3.06 -12.35
C PRO A 55 -5.26 1.66 -11.75
N SER A 56 -4.02 1.32 -11.38
CA SER A 56 -3.68 0.06 -10.73
C SER A 56 -2.40 0.17 -9.90
N TYR A 57 -2.25 -0.77 -8.97
CA TYR A 57 -1.06 -0.97 -8.17
C TYR A 57 -0.86 -2.47 -7.95
N ASP A 58 0.36 -2.84 -7.58
CA ASP A 58 0.81 -4.21 -7.42
C ASP A 58 1.62 -4.36 -6.14
N ILE A 59 1.68 -5.58 -5.60
CA ILE A 59 2.44 -5.88 -4.37
C ILE A 59 3.72 -6.62 -4.75
N ILE A 60 4.84 -5.90 -4.72
CA ILE A 60 6.16 -6.45 -5.08
C ILE A 60 6.62 -7.47 -4.04
N SER A 61 6.43 -7.14 -2.76
CA SER A 61 6.87 -7.97 -1.65
C SER A 61 6.07 -7.68 -0.41
N ALA A 62 5.86 -8.70 0.41
CA ALA A 62 5.29 -8.61 1.74
C ALA A 62 6.17 -9.41 2.70
N ASP A 63 6.54 -8.77 3.81
CA ASP A 63 7.23 -9.39 4.94
C ASP A 63 6.34 -9.28 6.17
N PHE A 64 6.20 -10.39 6.89
CA PHE A 64 5.36 -10.48 8.08
C PHE A 64 6.15 -11.09 9.23
N ASP A 65 6.19 -10.37 10.35
CA ASP A 65 6.72 -10.84 11.63
C ASP A 65 5.56 -11.36 12.51
N PRO A 66 5.38 -12.69 12.60
CA PRO A 66 4.29 -13.30 13.38
C PRO A 66 4.44 -13.14 14.88
N ILE A 67 5.63 -12.75 15.38
CA ILE A 67 5.90 -12.57 16.81
C ILE A 67 5.34 -11.23 17.27
N LYS A 68 5.52 -10.18 16.47
CA LYS A 68 5.09 -8.81 16.74
C LYS A 68 3.75 -8.46 16.11
N ASN A 69 3.24 -9.30 15.21
CA ASN A 69 2.06 -9.02 14.39
C ASN A 69 2.23 -7.74 13.56
N THR A 70 3.44 -7.52 13.06
CA THR A 70 3.78 -6.34 12.26
C THR A 70 4.51 -6.80 11.01
N GLY A 71 4.52 -5.97 9.98
CA GLY A 71 5.29 -6.27 8.80
C GLY A 71 5.43 -5.08 7.88
N GLN A 72 6.01 -5.35 6.72
CA GLN A 72 6.19 -4.35 5.66
C GLN A 72 5.65 -4.88 4.35
N VAL A 73 5.00 -4.01 3.60
CA VAL A 73 4.51 -4.31 2.27
C VAL A 73 5.04 -3.27 1.30
N ARG A 74 5.50 -3.73 0.14
CA ARG A 74 6.05 -2.89 -0.92
C ARG A 74 5.09 -2.84 -2.09
N PHE A 75 4.63 -1.65 -2.42
CA PHE A 75 3.73 -1.37 -3.53
C PHE A 75 4.52 -0.88 -4.74
N ALA A 76 4.14 -1.33 -5.93
CA ALA A 76 4.47 -0.67 -7.20
C ALA A 76 3.19 -0.08 -7.76
N TYR A 77 3.19 1.20 -8.13
CA TYR A 77 2.04 1.82 -8.77
C TYR A 77 2.50 2.87 -9.79
N HIS A 78 1.61 3.24 -10.68
CA HIS A 78 1.83 4.37 -11.58
C HIS A 78 0.72 5.39 -11.40
N VAL A 79 1.08 6.65 -11.55
CA VAL A 79 0.18 7.79 -11.42
C VAL A 79 0.10 8.45 -12.79
N GLU A 80 -1.11 8.55 -13.31
CA GLU A 80 -1.42 9.30 -14.52
C GLU A 80 -1.91 10.69 -14.14
N PHE A 81 -1.24 11.74 -14.63
CA PHE A 81 -1.67 13.12 -14.47
C PHE A 81 -2.36 13.60 -15.74
N THR A 82 -3.60 14.06 -15.59
CA THR A 82 -4.36 14.70 -16.67
C THR A 82 -4.42 16.21 -16.46
N PHE A 83 -3.98 16.99 -17.44
CA PHE A 83 -4.00 18.45 -17.41
C PHE A 83 -5.12 18.99 -18.29
N ALA A 84 -6.02 19.81 -17.74
CA ALA A 84 -7.23 20.25 -18.43
C ALA A 84 -6.99 21.07 -19.73
N CYS A 85 -5.76 21.54 -19.97
CA CYS A 85 -5.45 22.48 -21.05
C CYS A 85 -4.49 21.92 -22.13
N ALA A 86 -3.98 20.71 -21.95
CA ALA A 86 -3.19 20.02 -22.95
C ALA A 86 -3.53 18.54 -22.87
N ASP A 87 -3.72 17.87 -24.01
CA ASP A 87 -3.87 16.41 -24.15
C ASP A 87 -2.60 15.63 -23.72
N LYS A 88 -1.80 16.23 -22.83
CA LYS A 88 -0.58 15.70 -22.27
C LYS A 88 -0.95 14.85 -21.07
N ARG A 89 -0.58 13.59 -21.15
CA ARG A 89 -0.58 12.66 -20.02
C ARG A 89 0.86 12.49 -19.58
N ALA A 90 1.11 12.69 -18.30
CA ALA A 90 2.35 12.27 -17.68
C ALA A 90 2.07 11.00 -16.89
N GLU A 91 2.86 9.95 -17.10
CA GLU A 91 2.88 8.75 -16.26
C GLU A 91 4.15 8.80 -15.43
N THR A 92 4.03 8.65 -14.11
CA THR A 92 5.17 8.44 -13.23
C THR A 92 4.99 7.13 -12.48
N ARG A 93 6.07 6.34 -12.39
CA ARG A 93 6.09 5.08 -11.64
C ARG A 93 6.68 5.30 -10.26
N HIS A 94 6.01 4.74 -9.28
CA HIS A 94 6.37 4.85 -7.87
C HIS A 94 6.53 3.46 -7.27
N THR A 95 7.39 3.39 -6.27
CA THR A 95 7.52 2.22 -5.42
C THR A 95 7.65 2.68 -3.99
N GLU A 96 6.79 2.15 -3.13
CA GLU A 96 6.69 2.60 -1.75
C GLU A 96 6.64 1.41 -0.81
N THR A 97 7.34 1.51 0.32
CA THR A 97 7.28 0.52 1.38
C THR A 97 6.45 1.11 2.51
N SER A 98 5.36 0.46 2.88
CA SER A 98 4.55 0.83 4.04
C SER A 98 4.61 -0.25 5.10
N ASN A 99 4.51 0.19 6.35
CA ASN A 99 4.36 -0.72 7.47
C ASN A 99 2.90 -1.15 7.60
N PHE A 100 2.67 -2.34 8.15
CA PHE A 100 1.35 -2.77 8.57
C PHE A 100 1.40 -3.43 9.95
N THR A 101 0.26 -3.39 10.65
CA THR A 101 0.05 -4.04 11.94
C THR A 101 -1.21 -4.89 11.87
N ILE A 102 -1.19 -6.05 12.50
CA ILE A 102 -2.33 -6.94 12.64
C ILE A 102 -2.78 -6.91 14.10
N ASP A 103 -4.04 -6.56 14.32
CA ASP A 103 -4.70 -6.72 15.61
C ASP A 103 -5.57 -7.99 15.57
N PRO A 104 -5.13 -9.09 16.20
CA PRO A 104 -5.90 -10.33 16.20
C PRO A 104 -7.13 -10.30 17.10
N ALA A 105 -7.20 -9.39 18.08
CA ALA A 105 -8.34 -9.28 18.97
C ALA A 105 -9.54 -8.60 18.28
N ASP A 106 -9.27 -7.60 17.46
CA ASP A 106 -10.23 -6.84 16.64
C ASP A 106 -10.36 -7.43 15.22
N GLN A 107 -9.52 -8.40 14.86
CA GLN A 107 -9.45 -9.02 13.53
C GLN A 107 -9.24 -7.97 12.42
N THR A 108 -8.35 -7.02 12.69
CA THR A 108 -8.13 -5.85 11.83
C THR A 108 -6.66 -5.73 11.44
N LEU A 109 -6.41 -5.76 10.13
CA LEU A 109 -5.14 -5.40 9.52
C LEU A 109 -5.14 -3.90 9.24
N THR A 110 -4.15 -3.18 9.75
CA THR A 110 -3.97 -1.75 9.49
C THR A 110 -2.71 -1.55 8.66
N VAL A 111 -2.86 -0.99 7.45
CA VAL A 111 -1.76 -0.61 6.57
C VAL A 111 -1.54 0.89 6.68
N PHE A 112 -0.31 1.31 6.99
CA PHE A 112 0.04 2.71 7.19
C PHE A 112 0.65 3.30 5.90
N ILE A 113 -0.20 3.85 5.04
CA ILE A 113 0.24 4.53 3.84
C ILE A 113 0.81 5.90 4.26
N HIS A 114 2.11 6.07 4.04
CA HIS A 114 2.80 7.30 4.41
C HIS A 114 2.21 8.49 3.66
N ASP A 115 2.10 9.61 4.37
CA ASP A 115 1.84 10.91 3.75
C ASP A 115 3.18 11.50 3.28
N LYS A 116 3.19 12.54 2.44
CA LYS A 116 4.41 13.23 1.95
C LYS A 116 5.13 13.93 3.11
N ILE A 117 5.66 13.19 4.08
CA ILE A 117 6.55 13.70 5.11
C ILE A 117 7.77 12.78 5.15
N SER A 118 8.86 13.37 4.67
CA SER A 118 10.23 12.87 4.64
C SER A 118 10.53 11.83 3.56
N ARG A 119 10.53 12.31 2.31
CA ARG A 119 11.67 12.04 1.43
C ARG A 119 12.87 12.75 2.07
N ASP A 120 13.49 12.12 3.07
CA ASP A 120 14.77 12.58 3.56
C ASP A 120 15.73 12.45 2.38
N SER A 121 16.13 13.59 1.84
CA SER A 121 17.14 13.70 0.82
C SER A 121 18.48 13.22 1.40
N PHE A 122 18.72 11.91 1.34
CA PHE A 122 20.04 11.30 1.43
C PHE A 122 20.19 10.53 0.10
N GLU A 123 21.02 10.91 -0.86
CA GLU A 123 22.41 11.35 -0.80
C GLU A 123 22.68 12.46 -1.83
N GLU A 124 23.24 13.59 -1.40
CA GLU A 124 24.16 14.39 -2.20
C GLU A 124 25.57 14.09 -1.66
N PHE A 125 26.36 13.30 -2.39
CA PHE A 125 27.82 13.26 -2.26
C PHE A 125 28.48 13.02 -3.61
#